data_AF-A0A959J5R9-F1
#
_entry.id   AF-A0A959J5R9-F1
#
_cell.length_a   1.000
_cell.length_b   1.000
_cell.length_c   1.000
_cell.angle_alpha   90.00
_cell.angle_beta   90.00
_cell.angle_gamma   90.00
#
_symmetry.space_group_name_H-M   'P 1'
#
loop_
_entity.id
_entity.type
_entity.pdbx_description
1 polymer ?
#
loop_
_entity_poly.entity_id
_entity_poly.type
_entity_poly.pdbx_seq_one_letter_code
_entity_poly.pdbx_strand_id
1 'polypeptide(L)'
;MKLFHFLPIALIFWACNKIPSAETNCSPVFSLLKVRNEPGWSSGYKMCQSFQKGGHTVLIGYNRFSNRLQGWNLDENRAEFETQLQIEGPDAIPEIVSFYYHNKDSIFILSFFSLSLIRSDGATVWRRVINNDKSEINGNHTAASKLWCDPNNSSPIFYSRRENAVYAAFKPLKVFENGRKKQPLCGKLGLADFKLEPLPIYLPETYVKGYYPNYDQANIRFGEDQIVYGFNHNPIVYRYNVKTKKTELINCPSKFVTQFAVPISETVQEGSPELMGYIGKYPLFFKFNWDGKYYYRVYVGEASGDPGNAQRKKYLMVFDNDLGLQSDFELPDGLAAMGSNVPVDDGVIFYKLFGESEEINEYIKVGLVCTK
;
A
#
# COMPACT_ATOMS: atom_id res chain seq x y z
N MET A 1 31.15 57.63 1.11
CA MET A 1 30.55 56.76 2.16
C MET A 1 29.05 56.67 1.92
N LYS A 2 28.57 55.53 1.40
CA LYS A 2 27.14 55.23 1.24
C LYS A 2 26.77 54.21 2.32
N LEU A 3 25.88 54.55 3.25
CA LEU A 3 25.25 53.58 4.15
C LEU A 3 23.97 53.06 3.46
N PHE A 4 23.95 51.78 3.11
CA PHE A 4 22.72 51.06 2.77
C PHE A 4 22.10 50.51 4.05
N HIS A 5 20.88 50.93 4.38
CA HIS A 5 20.05 50.29 5.39
C HIS A 5 19.39 49.04 4.78
N PHE A 6 19.73 47.87 5.31
CA PHE A 6 19.01 46.63 5.07
C PHE A 6 17.78 46.59 5.97
N LEU A 7 16.58 46.58 5.37
CA LEU A 7 15.35 46.19 6.05
C LEU A 7 15.25 44.66 6.06
N PRO A 8 15.03 44.00 7.22
CA PRO A 8 14.72 42.58 7.24
C PRO A 8 13.24 42.37 6.87
N ILE A 9 13.00 41.70 5.74
CA ILE A 9 11.67 41.18 5.37
C ILE A 9 11.39 39.98 6.29
N ALA A 10 10.51 40.18 7.27
CA ALA A 10 9.96 39.11 8.08
C ALA A 10 9.01 38.27 7.20
N LEU A 11 9.45 37.06 6.83
CA LEU A 11 8.61 36.03 6.23
C LEU A 11 7.62 35.53 7.30
N ILE A 12 6.40 36.04 7.26
CA ILE A 12 5.28 35.50 8.03
C ILE A 12 4.90 34.16 7.39
N PHE A 13 5.34 33.05 7.99
CA PHE A 13 4.78 31.74 7.70
C PHE A 13 3.34 31.72 8.23
N TRP A 14 2.37 31.84 7.32
CA TRP A 14 0.99 31.45 7.60
C TRP A 14 0.95 29.92 7.77
N ALA A 15 1.18 29.46 9.00
CA ALA A 15 0.74 28.14 9.42
C ALA A 15 -0.79 28.19 9.43
N CYS A 16 -1.41 27.70 8.35
CA CYS A 16 -2.83 27.46 8.32
C CYS A 16 -3.09 26.28 9.26
N ASN A 17 -3.21 26.55 10.57
CA ASN A 17 -3.79 25.61 11.52
C ASN A 17 -5.22 25.38 11.07
N LYS A 18 -5.45 24.33 10.26
CA LYS A 18 -6.79 23.82 10.03
C LYS A 18 -7.39 23.56 11.40
N ILE A 19 -8.46 24.27 11.72
CA ILE A 19 -9.31 23.99 12.87
C ILE A 19 -9.70 22.52 12.76
N PRO A 20 -9.50 21.68 13.79
CA PRO A 20 -9.95 20.30 13.76
C PRO A 20 -11.43 20.30 13.40
N SER A 21 -11.80 19.63 12.32
CA SER A 21 -13.21 19.31 12.06
C SER A 21 -13.77 18.68 13.33
N ALA A 22 -14.97 19.11 13.76
CA ALA A 22 -15.63 18.60 14.97
C ALA A 22 -15.37 17.10 15.13
N GLU A 23 -14.80 16.70 16.28
CA GLU A 23 -14.41 15.31 16.56
C GLU A 23 -15.60 14.40 16.36
N THR A 24 -15.67 13.79 15.18
CA THR A 24 -16.70 12.82 14.88
C THR A 24 -16.23 11.53 15.53
N ASN A 25 -16.83 11.18 16.66
CA ASN A 25 -16.50 9.93 17.34
C ASN A 25 -17.05 8.76 16.52
N CYS A 26 -16.16 8.07 15.81
CA CYS A 26 -16.47 6.86 15.06
C CYS A 26 -16.06 5.63 15.86
N SER A 27 -17.03 4.74 16.09
CA SER A 27 -16.81 3.45 16.73
C SER A 27 -16.77 2.33 15.70
N PRO A 28 -15.88 1.33 15.86
CA PRO A 28 -15.83 0.20 14.96
C PRO A 28 -17.04 -0.72 15.11
N VAL A 29 -17.50 -1.26 13.99
CA VAL A 29 -18.44 -2.38 13.95
C VAL A 29 -17.76 -3.56 13.29
N PHE A 30 -17.72 -4.69 13.99
CA PHE A 30 -17.13 -5.92 13.51
C PHE A 30 -18.23 -6.88 13.04
N SER A 31 -18.11 -7.40 11.83
CA SER A 31 -18.99 -8.47 11.34
C SER A 31 -18.18 -9.60 10.72
N LEU A 32 -18.63 -10.83 10.96
CA LEU A 32 -18.02 -12.03 10.39
C LEU A 32 -18.57 -12.27 8.99
N LEU A 33 -17.66 -12.40 8.03
CA LEU A 33 -17.95 -12.82 6.66
C LEU A 33 -17.39 -14.23 6.45
N LYS A 34 -18.23 -15.14 5.97
CA LYS A 34 -17.85 -16.52 5.66
C LYS A 34 -17.87 -16.70 4.16
N VAL A 35 -16.71 -17.00 3.58
CA VAL A 35 -16.55 -17.25 2.17
C VAL A 35 -16.24 -18.73 1.93
N ARG A 36 -17.03 -19.39 1.09
CA ARG A 36 -16.84 -20.82 0.81
C ARG A 36 -15.61 -21.05 -0.05
N ASN A 37 -14.93 -22.17 0.19
CA ASN A 37 -13.80 -22.61 -0.60
C ASN A 37 -14.33 -23.52 -1.68
N GLU A 38 -14.48 -22.97 -2.88
CA GLU A 38 -14.76 -23.77 -4.07
C GLU A 38 -13.47 -24.33 -4.65
N PRO A 39 -13.52 -25.51 -5.32
CA PRO A 39 -12.35 -26.05 -6.00
C PRO A 39 -11.69 -25.03 -6.92
N GLY A 40 -10.42 -24.74 -6.67
CA GLY A 40 -9.65 -23.72 -7.39
C GLY A 40 -9.58 -22.36 -6.69
N TRP A 41 -10.47 -22.06 -5.73
CA TRP A 41 -10.48 -20.80 -4.99
C TRP A 41 -9.77 -20.92 -3.63
N SER A 42 -8.83 -20.02 -3.33
CA SER A 42 -8.13 -19.99 -2.03
C SER A 42 -8.03 -18.57 -1.49
N SER A 43 -8.57 -18.28 -0.32
CA SER A 43 -8.52 -16.95 0.34
C SER A 43 -7.12 -16.42 0.66
N GLY A 44 -6.08 -17.26 0.61
CA GLY A 44 -4.68 -16.92 0.92
C GLY A 44 -4.05 -15.94 -0.06
N TYR A 45 -4.87 -15.19 -0.80
CA TYR A 45 -4.44 -14.14 -1.70
C TYR A 45 -3.73 -13.04 -0.91
N LYS A 46 -2.49 -12.78 -1.30
CA LYS A 46 -1.71 -11.65 -0.80
C LYS A 46 -1.97 -10.36 -1.60
N MET A 47 -2.58 -10.50 -2.77
CA MET A 47 -2.92 -9.41 -3.68
C MET A 47 -4.42 -9.46 -3.94
N CYS A 48 -5.14 -8.49 -3.38
CA CYS A 48 -6.58 -8.38 -3.54
C CYS A 48 -7.00 -6.95 -3.86
N GLN A 49 -8.08 -6.84 -4.63
CA GLN A 49 -8.86 -5.61 -4.82
C GLN A 49 -10.33 -5.92 -4.64
N SER A 50 -11.16 -4.90 -4.50
CA SER A 50 -12.60 -5.03 -4.60
C SER A 50 -13.14 -4.04 -5.63
N PHE A 51 -14.29 -4.36 -6.20
CA PHE A 51 -15.04 -3.46 -7.07
C PHE A 51 -16.54 -3.76 -6.97
N GLN A 52 -17.35 -2.79 -7.38
CA GLN A 52 -18.81 -2.93 -7.44
C GLN A 52 -19.26 -3.46 -8.80
N LYS A 53 -20.12 -4.49 -8.80
CA LYS A 53 -20.75 -5.04 -9.99
C LYS A 53 -22.22 -5.37 -9.71
N GLY A 54 -23.13 -4.67 -10.41
CA GLY A 54 -24.57 -4.93 -10.26
C GLY A 54 -25.11 -4.66 -8.85
N GLY A 55 -24.46 -3.77 -8.08
CA GLY A 55 -24.82 -3.51 -6.68
C GLY A 55 -24.19 -4.48 -5.68
N HIS A 56 -23.31 -5.38 -6.13
CA HIS A 56 -22.61 -6.33 -5.28
C HIS A 56 -21.11 -6.04 -5.19
N THR A 57 -20.55 -6.30 -4.02
CA THR A 57 -19.10 -6.23 -3.81
C THR A 57 -18.43 -7.50 -4.31
N VAL A 58 -17.55 -7.36 -5.30
CA VAL A 58 -16.74 -8.46 -5.82
C VAL A 58 -15.30 -8.31 -5.35
N LEU A 59 -14.77 -9.30 -4.66
CA LEU A 59 -13.35 -9.42 -4.37
C LEU A 59 -12.63 -10.05 -5.54
N ILE A 60 -11.49 -9.49 -5.93
CA ILE A 60 -10.57 -10.10 -6.89
C ILE A 60 -9.30 -10.47 -6.15
N GLY A 61 -8.86 -11.71 -6.29
CA GLY A 61 -7.60 -12.20 -5.79
C GLY A 61 -6.77 -12.87 -6.88
N TYR A 62 -5.45 -12.90 -6.69
CA TYR A 62 -4.54 -13.70 -7.52
C TYR A 62 -4.05 -14.94 -6.77
N ASN A 63 -4.35 -16.12 -7.32
CA ASN A 63 -3.86 -17.40 -6.84
C ASN A 63 -2.48 -17.70 -7.41
N ARG A 64 -1.44 -17.58 -6.58
CA ARG A 64 -0.06 -17.87 -6.99
C ARG A 64 0.23 -19.35 -7.27
N PHE A 65 -0.59 -20.27 -6.76
CA PHE A 65 -0.36 -21.71 -6.92
C PHE A 65 -0.93 -22.23 -8.23
N SER A 66 -2.07 -21.69 -8.67
CA SER A 66 -2.71 -22.03 -9.94
C SER A 66 -2.47 -21.02 -11.07
N ASN A 67 -1.79 -19.90 -10.78
CA ASN A 67 -1.58 -18.76 -11.68
C ASN A 67 -2.91 -18.22 -12.26
N ARG A 68 -3.88 -17.92 -11.38
CA ARG A 68 -5.24 -17.50 -11.76
C ARG A 68 -5.63 -16.18 -11.11
N LEU A 69 -6.37 -15.35 -11.83
CA LEU A 69 -7.16 -14.28 -11.22
C LEU A 69 -8.58 -14.80 -10.97
N GLN A 70 -9.11 -14.52 -9.79
CA GLN A 70 -10.40 -15.06 -9.37
C GLN A 70 -11.23 -13.96 -8.74
N GLY A 71 -12.46 -13.81 -9.24
CA GLY A 71 -13.48 -12.91 -8.72
C GLY A 71 -14.48 -13.66 -7.86
N TRP A 72 -14.80 -13.13 -6.68
CA TRP A 72 -15.78 -13.69 -5.76
C TRP A 72 -16.81 -12.64 -5.36
N ASN A 73 -18.09 -12.91 -5.59
CA ASN A 73 -19.17 -12.05 -5.13
C ASN A 73 -19.41 -12.29 -3.63
N LEU A 74 -19.15 -11.27 -2.80
CA LEU A 74 -19.28 -11.37 -1.35
C LEU A 74 -20.73 -11.48 -0.87
N ASP A 75 -21.66 -10.84 -1.56
CA ASP A 75 -23.06 -10.75 -1.14
C ASP A 75 -23.82 -12.03 -1.50
N GLU A 76 -23.55 -12.58 -2.69
CA GLU A 76 -24.15 -13.83 -3.16
C GLU A 76 -23.34 -15.08 -2.74
N ASN A 77 -22.13 -14.86 -2.19
CA ASN A 77 -21.20 -15.90 -1.76
C ASN A 77 -20.95 -16.98 -2.83
N ARG A 78 -20.59 -16.53 -4.05
CA ARG A 78 -20.31 -17.41 -5.20
C ARG A 78 -19.17 -16.87 -6.06
N ALA A 79 -18.54 -17.75 -6.83
CA ALA A 79 -17.58 -17.35 -7.85
C ALA A 79 -18.24 -16.45 -8.91
N GLU A 80 -17.55 -15.36 -9.26
CA GLU A 80 -18.01 -14.37 -10.25
C GLU A 80 -17.30 -14.57 -11.60
N PHE A 81 -15.98 -14.80 -11.56
CA PHE A 81 -15.19 -15.14 -12.74
C PHE A 81 -13.87 -15.80 -12.34
N GLU A 82 -13.27 -16.51 -13.30
CA GLU A 82 -11.92 -17.03 -13.20
C GLU A 82 -11.17 -16.79 -14.50
N THR A 83 -9.92 -16.36 -14.39
CA THR A 83 -9.03 -16.11 -15.52
C THR A 83 -7.74 -16.90 -15.32
N GLN A 84 -7.53 -17.95 -16.11
CA GLN A 84 -6.26 -18.67 -16.15
C GLN A 84 -5.21 -17.84 -16.87
N LEU A 85 -4.07 -17.59 -16.22
CA LEU A 85 -2.95 -16.91 -16.82
C LEU A 85 -1.93 -17.94 -17.32
N GLN A 86 -1.36 -17.69 -18.50
CA GLN A 86 -0.32 -18.55 -19.06
C GLN A 86 0.99 -18.36 -18.28
N ILE A 87 1.64 -19.47 -17.92
CA ILE A 87 2.98 -19.47 -17.31
C ILE A 87 4.10 -19.59 -18.35
N GLU A 88 3.78 -20.07 -19.54
CA GLU A 88 4.71 -20.34 -20.64
C GLU A 88 4.16 -19.82 -21.97
N GLY A 89 5.04 -19.63 -22.95
CA GLY A 89 4.69 -19.08 -24.27
C GLY A 89 4.84 -17.55 -24.37
N PRO A 90 4.54 -16.97 -25.55
CA PRO A 90 4.72 -15.55 -25.81
C PRO A 90 3.83 -14.66 -24.92
N ASP A 91 2.69 -15.18 -24.47
CA ASP A 91 1.73 -14.50 -23.59
C ASP A 91 1.92 -14.83 -22.10
N ALA A 92 3.04 -15.47 -21.74
CA ALA A 92 3.33 -15.83 -20.36
C ALA A 92 3.43 -14.60 -19.44
N ILE A 93 2.78 -14.69 -18.28
CA ILE A 93 2.87 -13.70 -17.20
C ILE A 93 3.32 -14.42 -15.92
N PRO A 94 4.61 -14.80 -15.84
CA PRO A 94 5.14 -15.44 -14.64
C PRO A 94 5.32 -14.40 -13.52
N GLU A 95 5.34 -14.87 -12.28
CA GLU A 95 5.77 -14.10 -11.11
C GLU A 95 5.07 -12.74 -10.92
N ILE A 96 3.74 -12.77 -10.88
CA ILE A 96 2.92 -11.58 -10.64
C ILE A 96 3.17 -11.04 -9.22
N VAL A 97 3.44 -9.74 -9.14
CA VAL A 97 3.70 -9.00 -7.89
C VAL A 97 2.67 -7.92 -7.61
N SER A 98 1.87 -7.54 -8.60
CA SER A 98 0.74 -6.63 -8.43
C SER A 98 -0.22 -6.72 -9.62
N PHE A 99 -1.47 -6.31 -9.42
CA PHE A 99 -2.41 -6.06 -10.51
C PHE A 99 -3.32 -4.88 -10.18
N TYR A 100 -3.98 -4.34 -11.21
CA TYR A 100 -5.08 -3.39 -11.09
C TYR A 100 -6.21 -3.77 -12.04
N TYR A 101 -7.38 -4.04 -11.47
CA TYR A 101 -8.59 -4.34 -12.24
C TYR A 101 -9.33 -3.04 -12.53
N HIS A 102 -9.31 -2.56 -13.78
CA HIS A 102 -10.11 -1.42 -14.18
C HIS A 102 -11.52 -1.85 -14.62
N ASN A 103 -11.58 -2.87 -15.49
CA ASN A 103 -12.80 -3.52 -15.94
C ASN A 103 -12.46 -4.84 -16.66
N LYS A 104 -13.47 -5.55 -17.18
CA LYS A 104 -13.31 -6.83 -17.89
C LYS A 104 -12.39 -6.77 -19.11
N ASP A 105 -12.23 -5.61 -19.73
CA ASP A 105 -11.42 -5.41 -20.93
C ASP A 105 -10.06 -4.79 -20.59
N SER A 106 -9.78 -4.50 -19.31
CA SER A 106 -8.58 -3.80 -18.88
C SER A 106 -8.17 -4.21 -17.47
N ILE A 107 -7.29 -5.21 -17.40
CA ILE A 107 -6.62 -5.65 -16.18
C ILE A 107 -5.12 -5.45 -16.38
N PHE A 108 -4.54 -4.54 -15.60
CA PHE A 108 -3.11 -4.29 -15.61
C PHE A 108 -2.43 -5.28 -14.68
N ILE A 109 -1.37 -5.93 -15.14
CA ILE A 109 -0.61 -6.91 -14.36
C ILE A 109 0.86 -6.52 -14.37
N LEU A 110 1.42 -6.37 -13.17
CA LEU A 110 2.84 -6.18 -12.94
C LEU A 110 3.44 -7.52 -12.48
N SER A 111 4.40 -8.02 -13.24
CA SER A 111 5.34 -9.04 -12.78
C SER A 111 6.71 -8.41 -12.52
N PHE A 112 7.69 -9.21 -12.08
CA PHE A 112 9.06 -8.72 -11.95
C PHE A 112 9.69 -8.25 -13.26
N PHE A 113 9.22 -8.79 -14.41
CA PHE A 113 9.87 -8.62 -15.72
C PHE A 113 8.98 -8.02 -16.79
N SER A 114 7.67 -7.88 -16.55
CA SER A 114 6.77 -7.26 -17.50
C SER A 114 5.65 -6.47 -16.84
N LEU A 115 5.19 -5.46 -17.55
CA LEU A 115 3.87 -4.87 -17.36
C LEU A 115 2.99 -5.33 -18.53
N SER A 116 1.80 -5.84 -18.23
CA SER A 116 0.88 -6.36 -19.23
C SER A 116 -0.51 -5.78 -19.04
N LEU A 117 -1.25 -5.63 -20.13
CA LEU A 117 -2.69 -5.41 -20.12
C LEU A 117 -3.36 -6.67 -20.65
N ILE A 118 -4.29 -7.22 -19.87
CA ILE A 118 -5.08 -8.37 -20.28
C ILE A 118 -6.57 -8.08 -20.17
N ARG A 119 -7.37 -8.94 -20.80
CA ARG A 119 -8.81 -9.05 -20.62
C ARG A 119 -9.14 -10.12 -19.57
N SER A 120 -10.36 -10.13 -19.07
CA SER A 120 -10.85 -11.13 -18.10
C SER A 120 -10.98 -12.54 -18.68
N ASP A 121 -10.93 -12.71 -20.01
CA ASP A 121 -10.84 -14.00 -20.67
C ASP A 121 -9.39 -14.54 -20.74
N GLY A 122 -8.42 -13.76 -20.27
CA GLY A 122 -7.00 -14.12 -20.25
C GLY A 122 -6.23 -13.69 -21.49
N ALA A 123 -6.89 -13.08 -22.48
CA ALA A 123 -6.21 -12.60 -23.67
C ALA A 123 -5.30 -11.39 -23.33
N THR A 124 -4.02 -11.49 -23.71
CA THR A 124 -3.06 -10.40 -23.60
C THR A 124 -3.32 -9.36 -24.69
N VAL A 125 -3.65 -8.13 -24.29
CA VAL A 125 -3.81 -6.99 -25.21
C VAL A 125 -2.44 -6.44 -25.60
N TRP A 126 -1.57 -6.25 -24.61
CA TRP A 126 -0.17 -5.94 -24.83
C TRP A 126 0.66 -6.35 -23.63
N ARG A 127 1.96 -6.51 -23.87
CA ARG A 127 2.98 -6.78 -22.87
C ARG A 127 4.20 -5.91 -23.15
N ARG A 128 4.80 -5.37 -22.09
CA ARG A 128 6.03 -4.59 -22.13
C ARG A 128 7.06 -5.17 -21.20
N VAL A 129 8.27 -5.38 -21.70
CA VAL A 129 9.38 -5.84 -20.88
C VAL A 129 9.86 -4.70 -19.99
N ILE A 130 10.12 -4.99 -18.72
CA ILE A 130 10.59 -4.03 -17.70
C ILE A 130 11.78 -4.58 -16.91
N ASN A 131 12.47 -3.70 -16.19
CA ASN A 131 13.48 -4.05 -15.18
C ASN A 131 14.72 -4.82 -15.70
N ASN A 132 14.94 -4.84 -17.01
CA ASN A 132 16.10 -5.45 -17.64
C ASN A 132 16.57 -4.62 -18.86
N ASP A 133 17.69 -5.03 -19.45
CA ASP A 133 18.35 -4.33 -20.55
C ASP A 133 17.53 -4.29 -21.85
N LYS A 134 16.52 -5.16 -21.97
CA LYS A 134 15.58 -5.20 -23.11
C LYS A 134 14.31 -4.40 -22.85
N SER A 135 14.26 -3.60 -21.78
CA SER A 135 13.02 -2.90 -21.48
C SER A 135 12.66 -1.88 -22.54
N GLU A 136 11.36 -1.87 -22.83
CA GLU A 136 10.72 -0.96 -23.76
C GLU A 136 10.25 0.33 -23.07
N ILE A 137 10.45 0.45 -21.75
CA ILE A 137 10.03 1.59 -20.93
C ILE A 137 11.26 2.43 -20.59
N ASN A 138 11.47 3.52 -21.33
CA ASN A 138 12.61 4.45 -21.22
C ASN A 138 14.00 3.77 -21.20
N GLY A 139 14.71 3.86 -22.33
CA GLY A 139 16.04 3.27 -22.55
C GLY A 139 16.99 3.34 -21.36
N ASN A 140 17.69 2.22 -21.11
CA ASN A 140 18.53 1.93 -19.95
C ASN A 140 17.88 2.27 -18.60
N HIS A 141 17.07 1.34 -18.07
CA HIS A 141 16.68 1.37 -16.66
C HIS A 141 17.92 1.49 -15.77
N THR A 142 18.03 2.60 -15.07
CA THR A 142 18.93 2.66 -13.91
C THR A 142 18.34 1.84 -12.77
N ALA A 143 19.18 1.34 -11.86
CA ALA A 143 18.71 0.66 -10.65
C ALA A 143 17.67 1.49 -9.86
N ALA A 144 17.74 2.82 -9.98
CA ALA A 144 16.90 3.80 -9.30
C ALA A 144 15.44 3.86 -9.79
N SER A 145 15.11 3.27 -10.94
CA SER A 145 13.76 3.34 -11.53
C SER A 145 13.19 1.97 -11.90
N LYS A 146 13.63 0.91 -11.22
CA LYS A 146 13.06 -0.43 -11.39
C LYS A 146 11.67 -0.47 -10.78
N LEU A 147 10.64 -0.80 -11.55
CA LEU A 147 9.28 -0.95 -11.04
C LEU A 147 9.22 -2.13 -10.07
N TRP A 148 8.55 -1.93 -8.94
CA TRP A 148 8.49 -2.95 -7.90
C TRP A 148 7.22 -2.84 -7.07
N CYS A 149 6.77 -3.98 -6.57
CA CYS A 149 5.77 -4.09 -5.53
C CYS A 149 6.20 -5.22 -4.60
N ASP A 150 6.14 -4.99 -3.30
CA ASP A 150 6.25 -6.08 -2.33
C ASP A 150 4.93 -6.86 -2.32
N PRO A 151 4.91 -8.14 -2.72
CA PRO A 151 3.70 -8.94 -2.71
C PRO A 151 3.13 -9.16 -1.30
N ASN A 152 3.89 -8.91 -0.22
CA ASN A 152 3.45 -9.07 1.17
C ASN A 152 3.01 -7.76 1.84
N ASN A 153 3.49 -6.60 1.36
CA ASN A 153 3.39 -5.32 2.06
C ASN A 153 2.87 -4.20 1.13
N SER A 154 2.00 -4.59 0.19
CA SER A 154 1.83 -3.97 -1.13
C SER A 154 1.50 -2.47 -1.19
N SER A 155 2.17 -1.80 -2.14
CA SER A 155 1.73 -0.55 -2.78
C SER A 155 1.23 -0.92 -4.18
N PRO A 156 -0.03 -1.36 -4.33
CA PRO A 156 -0.51 -1.93 -5.58
C PRO A 156 -0.41 -0.92 -6.72
N ILE A 157 -0.18 -1.40 -7.94
CA ILE A 157 -0.23 -0.53 -9.12
C ILE A 157 -1.63 0.08 -9.27
N PHE A 158 -1.70 1.22 -9.96
CA PHE A 158 -2.95 1.94 -10.17
C PHE A 158 -3.02 2.50 -11.58
N TYR A 159 -4.15 2.31 -12.26
CA TYR A 159 -4.40 2.97 -13.54
C TYR A 159 -5.20 4.25 -13.34
N SER A 160 -4.64 5.38 -13.78
CA SER A 160 -5.35 6.64 -13.90
C SER A 160 -5.96 6.75 -15.29
N ARG A 161 -7.30 6.82 -15.35
CA ARG A 161 -7.99 7.07 -16.62
C ARG A 161 -7.74 8.50 -17.10
N ARG A 162 -7.66 9.45 -16.17
CA ARG A 162 -7.49 10.87 -16.48
C ARG A 162 -6.15 11.16 -17.16
N GLU A 163 -5.08 10.57 -16.64
CA GLU A 163 -3.73 10.75 -17.21
C GLU A 163 -3.38 9.67 -18.24
N ASN A 164 -4.24 8.67 -18.43
CA ASN A 164 -3.97 7.47 -19.21
C ASN A 164 -2.59 6.86 -18.88
N ALA A 165 -2.38 6.62 -17.59
CA ALA A 165 -1.08 6.22 -17.05
C ALA A 165 -1.19 5.16 -15.94
N VAL A 166 -0.18 4.31 -15.83
CA VAL A 166 -0.05 3.34 -14.73
C VAL A 166 0.96 3.84 -13.71
N TYR A 167 0.53 4.00 -12.47
CA TYR A 167 1.33 4.36 -11.32
C TYR A 167 1.91 3.11 -10.66
N ALA A 168 3.19 3.18 -10.29
CA ALA A 168 3.89 2.09 -9.62
C ALA A 168 5.01 2.62 -8.71
N ALA A 169 5.30 1.86 -7.65
CA ALA A 169 6.45 2.12 -6.79
C ALA A 169 7.76 1.67 -7.47
N PHE A 170 8.87 2.24 -7.03
CA PHE A 170 10.20 1.82 -7.45
C PHE A 170 10.85 0.93 -6.39
N LYS A 171 11.72 0.01 -6.83
CA LYS A 171 12.54 -0.80 -5.94
C LYS A 171 13.48 0.15 -5.18
N PRO A 172 13.43 0.22 -3.84
CA PRO A 172 14.33 1.06 -3.10
C PRO A 172 15.77 0.59 -3.33
N LEU A 173 16.66 1.54 -3.60
CA LEU A 173 18.09 1.27 -3.58
C LEU A 173 18.51 0.82 -2.17
N LYS A 174 19.56 0.01 -2.11
CA LYS A 174 20.12 -0.42 -0.82
C LYS A 174 20.53 0.78 0.00
N VAL A 175 20.52 0.64 1.33
CA VAL A 175 20.71 1.75 2.29
C VAL A 175 21.95 2.59 1.98
N PHE A 176 23.05 1.94 1.61
CA PHE A 176 24.34 2.58 1.34
C PHE A 176 24.63 2.77 -0.15
N GLU A 177 23.66 2.53 -1.01
CA GLU A 177 23.84 2.67 -2.45
C GLU A 177 23.80 4.16 -2.86
N ASN A 178 24.75 4.54 -3.71
CA ASN A 178 24.85 5.90 -4.21
C ASN A 178 23.55 6.33 -4.90
N GLY A 179 23.05 7.51 -4.53
CA GLY A 179 21.84 8.08 -5.10
C GLY A 179 20.55 7.71 -4.39
N ARG A 180 20.55 6.81 -3.39
CA ARG A 180 19.34 6.44 -2.61
C ARG A 180 18.54 7.65 -2.11
N LYS A 181 19.25 8.64 -1.56
CA LYS A 181 18.66 9.88 -1.01
C LYS A 181 17.95 10.74 -2.05
N LYS A 182 18.33 10.58 -3.33
CA LYS A 182 17.76 11.31 -4.48
C LYS A 182 16.85 10.43 -5.32
N GLN A 183 16.63 9.18 -4.92
CA GLN A 183 15.80 8.24 -5.65
C GLN A 183 14.32 8.60 -5.44
N PRO A 184 13.57 8.84 -6.52
CA PRO A 184 12.12 8.87 -6.46
C PRO A 184 11.57 7.54 -5.92
N LEU A 185 10.56 7.60 -5.06
CA LEU A 185 9.93 6.39 -4.48
C LEU A 185 8.95 5.73 -5.45
N CYS A 186 8.44 6.48 -6.43
CA CYS A 186 7.47 6.00 -7.40
C CYS A 186 7.46 6.86 -8.67
N GLY A 187 6.72 6.39 -9.67
CA GLY A 187 6.55 7.05 -10.95
C GLY A 187 5.22 6.70 -11.61
N LYS A 188 4.97 7.33 -12.75
CA LYS A 188 3.85 6.99 -13.65
C LYS A 188 4.35 6.67 -15.04
N LEU A 189 3.76 5.65 -15.65
CA LEU A 189 4.02 5.22 -17.01
C LEU A 189 2.89 5.72 -17.91
N GLY A 190 3.16 6.65 -18.82
CA GLY A 190 2.20 7.05 -19.85
C GLY A 190 1.92 5.88 -20.81
N LEU A 191 0.65 5.54 -21.05
CA LEU A 191 0.30 4.40 -21.91
C LEU A 191 0.32 4.74 -23.41
N ALA A 192 0.40 6.03 -23.78
CA ALA A 192 0.47 6.45 -25.17
C ALA A 192 1.88 6.29 -25.76
N ASP A 193 2.91 6.60 -24.97
CA ASP A 193 4.32 6.65 -25.37
C ASP A 193 5.21 5.69 -24.58
N PHE A 194 4.65 4.97 -23.59
CA PHE A 194 5.36 4.08 -22.67
C PHE A 194 6.53 4.77 -21.96
N LYS A 195 6.38 6.08 -21.68
CA LYS A 195 7.38 6.87 -20.97
C LYS A 195 7.13 6.81 -19.46
N LEU A 196 8.13 6.37 -18.71
CA LEU A 196 8.14 6.43 -17.25
C LEU A 196 8.58 7.82 -16.76
N GLU A 197 7.69 8.55 -16.11
CA GLU A 197 7.97 9.81 -15.42
C GLU A 197 8.09 9.55 -13.91
N PRO A 198 9.28 9.72 -13.31
CA PRO A 198 9.42 9.69 -11.86
C PRO A 198 8.67 10.85 -11.21
N LEU A 199 8.01 10.59 -10.08
CA LEU A 199 7.34 11.62 -9.31
C LEU A 199 8.32 12.23 -8.29
N PRO A 200 8.19 13.52 -7.94
CA PRO A 200 9.07 14.19 -6.97
C PRO A 200 8.71 13.80 -5.52
N ILE A 201 8.62 12.49 -5.26
CA ILE A 201 8.32 11.88 -3.97
C ILE A 201 9.57 11.13 -3.53
N TYR A 202 10.18 11.54 -2.43
CA TYR A 202 11.50 11.06 -1.97
C TYR A 202 11.43 10.58 -0.52
N LEU A 203 12.50 9.90 -0.06
CA LEU A 203 12.68 9.61 1.35
C LEU A 203 12.71 10.90 2.18
N PRO A 204 11.98 10.96 3.31
CA PRO A 204 12.10 12.04 4.27
C PRO A 204 13.51 12.17 4.84
N GLU A 205 13.86 13.40 5.27
CA GLU A 205 15.18 13.72 5.82
C GLU A 205 15.58 12.84 7.01
N THR A 206 14.61 12.34 7.78
CA THR A 206 14.84 11.39 8.88
C THR A 206 15.61 10.14 8.43
N TYR A 207 15.24 9.56 7.28
CA TYR A 207 15.90 8.38 6.71
C TYR A 207 17.18 8.71 5.95
N VAL A 208 17.36 9.98 5.61
CA VAL A 208 18.59 10.49 5.01
C VAL A 208 19.69 10.65 6.05
N LYS A 209 19.32 10.98 7.29
CA LYS A 209 20.23 11.25 8.41
C LYS A 209 20.48 10.06 9.34
N GLY A 210 19.60 9.07 9.36
CA GLY A 210 19.71 7.92 10.25
C GLY A 210 19.40 6.61 9.54
N TYR A 211 19.96 5.51 10.07
CA TYR A 211 19.70 4.18 9.57
C TYR A 211 18.54 3.52 10.33
N TYR A 212 17.46 3.28 9.59
CA TYR A 212 16.21 2.71 10.08
C TYR A 212 15.82 1.50 9.22
N PRO A 213 16.53 0.36 9.35
CA PRO A 213 16.32 -0.79 8.49
C PRO A 213 14.88 -1.30 8.57
N ASN A 214 14.28 -1.59 7.41
CA ASN A 214 12.87 -2.00 7.22
C ASN A 214 11.81 -0.96 7.63
N TYR A 215 12.21 0.13 8.29
CA TYR A 215 11.33 1.23 8.68
C TYR A 215 11.21 2.33 7.62
N ASP A 216 12.13 2.33 6.66
CA ASP A 216 12.22 3.25 5.51
C ASP A 216 11.46 2.76 4.27
N GLN A 217 10.76 1.63 4.37
CA GLN A 217 9.85 1.16 3.34
C GLN A 217 8.61 2.06 3.29
N ALA A 218 8.39 2.67 2.12
CA ALA A 218 7.21 3.48 1.86
C ALA A 218 6.02 2.59 1.53
N ASN A 219 4.91 2.81 2.21
CA ASN A 219 3.61 2.24 1.84
C ASN A 219 2.84 3.31 1.07
N ILE A 220 2.67 3.11 -0.23
CA ILE A 220 2.12 4.09 -1.16
C ILE A 220 0.76 3.61 -1.65
N ARG A 221 -0.24 4.48 -1.50
CA ARG A 221 -1.54 4.35 -2.14
C ARG A 221 -1.68 5.40 -3.23
N PHE A 222 -1.76 4.94 -4.47
CA PHE A 222 -2.03 5.79 -5.61
C PHE A 222 -3.53 6.09 -5.74
N GLY A 223 -3.84 7.20 -6.39
CA GLY A 223 -5.20 7.64 -6.71
C GLY A 223 -5.17 8.69 -7.82
N GLU A 224 -6.34 9.06 -8.33
CA GLU A 224 -6.46 10.01 -9.44
C GLU A 224 -5.88 11.39 -9.09
N ASP A 225 -6.32 11.98 -7.97
CA ASP A 225 -5.99 13.35 -7.55
C ASP A 225 -4.84 13.45 -6.56
N GLN A 226 -4.63 12.38 -5.81
CA GLN A 226 -3.69 12.37 -4.70
C GLN A 226 -3.06 11.00 -4.53
N ILE A 227 -1.81 11.03 -4.07
CA ILE A 227 -1.08 9.86 -3.60
C ILE A 227 -0.93 10.02 -2.09
N VAL A 228 -1.41 9.04 -1.34
CA VAL A 228 -1.29 9.00 0.12
C VAL A 228 -0.24 7.97 0.46
N TYR A 229 0.76 8.35 1.24
CA TYR A 229 1.82 7.45 1.62
C TYR A 229 2.32 7.69 3.04
N GLY A 230 3.02 6.71 3.56
CA GLY A 230 3.63 6.76 4.88
C GLY A 230 4.72 5.70 4.98
N PHE A 231 5.40 5.67 6.11
CA PHE A 231 6.49 4.74 6.33
C PHE A 231 6.23 3.90 7.57
N ASN A 232 6.92 2.76 7.68
CA ASN A 232 6.73 1.83 8.79
C ASN A 232 7.13 2.43 10.16
N HIS A 233 7.95 3.49 10.18
CA HIS A 233 8.53 4.11 11.37
C HIS A 233 7.55 4.86 12.28
N ASN A 234 6.58 5.59 11.69
CA ASN A 234 5.75 6.55 12.43
C ASN A 234 4.39 6.75 11.76
N PRO A 235 3.42 7.37 12.46
CA PRO A 235 2.07 7.53 11.94
C PRO A 235 1.92 8.76 11.03
N ILE A 236 3.01 9.46 10.70
CA ILE A 236 2.94 10.61 9.79
C ILE A 236 2.38 10.13 8.45
N VAL A 237 1.42 10.90 7.94
CA VAL A 237 0.80 10.69 6.64
C VAL A 237 1.29 11.78 5.70
N TYR A 238 1.69 11.38 4.51
CA TYR A 238 2.10 12.28 3.44
C TYR A 238 1.02 12.26 2.36
N ARG A 239 0.53 13.44 1.98
CA ARG A 239 -0.43 13.61 0.89
C ARG A 239 0.24 14.40 -0.23
N TYR A 240 0.52 13.72 -1.33
CA TYR A 240 1.01 14.33 -2.56
C TYR A 240 -0.15 14.63 -3.49
N ASN A 241 -0.32 15.89 -3.87
CA ASN A 241 -1.32 16.31 -4.84
C ASN A 241 -0.75 16.18 -6.26
N VAL A 242 -1.39 15.36 -7.10
CA VAL A 242 -0.90 15.03 -8.45
C VAL A 242 -0.83 16.27 -9.34
N LYS A 243 -1.80 17.19 -9.21
CA LYS A 243 -1.90 18.40 -10.03
C LYS A 243 -0.88 19.47 -9.62
N THR A 244 -0.75 19.76 -8.33
CA THR A 244 0.13 20.82 -7.84
C THR A 244 1.58 20.36 -7.64
N LYS A 245 1.81 19.04 -7.67
CA LYS A 245 3.10 18.40 -7.40
C LYS A 245 3.68 18.75 -6.02
N LYS A 246 2.81 19.05 -5.06
CA LYS A 246 3.20 19.38 -3.68
C LYS A 246 2.81 18.25 -2.73
N THR A 247 3.70 17.98 -1.78
CA THR A 247 3.44 17.11 -0.65
C THR A 247 3.16 17.95 0.58
N GLU A 248 2.11 17.60 1.30
CA GLU A 248 1.89 18.05 2.67
C GLU A 248 2.06 16.89 3.66
N LEU A 249 2.45 17.24 4.89
CA LEU A 249 2.67 16.31 5.99
C LEU A 249 1.55 16.50 7.01
N ILE A 250 0.96 15.40 7.43
CA ILE A 250 -0.14 15.38 8.38
C ILE A 250 0.30 14.50 9.55
N ASN A 251 0.38 15.09 10.73
CA ASN A 251 0.76 14.37 11.94
C ASN A 251 -0.50 13.80 12.59
N CYS A 252 -0.59 12.47 12.63
CA CYS A 252 -1.74 11.77 13.19
C CYS A 252 -1.27 10.81 14.29
N PRO A 253 -0.92 11.29 15.49
CA PRO A 253 -0.40 10.41 16.54
C PRO A 253 -1.43 9.34 16.92
N SER A 254 -0.96 8.11 17.11
CA SER A 254 -1.78 7.05 17.72
C SER A 254 -1.73 7.18 19.25
N LYS A 255 -2.86 6.97 19.91
CA LYS A 255 -2.93 6.95 21.39
C LYS A 255 -2.35 5.67 22.01
N PHE A 256 -2.10 4.63 21.20
CA PHE A 256 -1.56 3.34 21.65
C PHE A 256 -0.06 3.20 21.44
N VAL A 257 0.59 4.21 20.85
CA VAL A 257 2.04 4.19 20.60
C VAL A 257 2.71 5.18 21.54
N THR A 258 3.67 4.68 22.33
CA THR A 258 4.39 5.49 23.32
C THR A 258 5.81 5.82 22.87
N GLN A 259 6.42 4.96 22.05
CA GLN A 259 7.76 5.16 21.50
C GLN A 259 7.85 4.76 20.04
N PHE A 260 8.66 5.51 19.28
CA PHE A 260 9.02 5.21 17.91
C PHE A 260 10.43 4.64 17.84
N ALA A 261 10.73 3.99 16.72
CA ALA A 261 12.08 3.49 16.48
C ALA A 261 13.10 4.64 16.48
N VAL A 262 14.33 4.33 16.89
CA VAL A 262 15.47 5.26 16.88
C VAL A 262 16.50 4.75 15.90
N PRO A 263 17.35 5.60 15.28
CA PRO A 263 18.32 5.10 14.31
C PRO A 263 19.35 4.20 15.00
N ILE A 264 19.81 3.17 14.32
CA ILE A 264 20.86 2.25 14.80
C ILE A 264 22.14 2.40 13.98
N SER A 265 23.22 1.74 14.41
CA SER A 265 24.49 1.78 13.68
C SER A 265 24.36 1.14 12.30
N GLU A 266 24.96 1.78 11.29
CA GLU A 266 25.05 1.27 9.92
C GLU A 266 25.86 -0.03 9.81
N THR A 267 26.64 -0.36 10.84
CA THR A 267 27.43 -1.60 10.91
C THR A 267 26.62 -2.82 11.31
N VAL A 268 25.36 -2.67 11.73
CA VAL A 268 24.50 -3.79 12.12
C VAL A 268 24.19 -4.64 10.89
N GLN A 269 24.57 -5.92 10.95
CA GLN A 269 24.41 -6.84 9.83
C GLN A 269 22.95 -7.26 9.62
N GLU A 270 22.57 -7.43 8.35
CA GLU A 270 21.29 -8.02 7.96
C GLU A 270 21.17 -9.43 8.53
N GLY A 271 20.00 -9.77 9.11
CA GLY A 271 19.78 -11.07 9.75
C GLY A 271 20.35 -11.21 11.17
N SER A 272 21.07 -10.22 11.70
CA SER A 272 21.61 -10.29 13.06
C SER A 272 20.51 -10.31 14.13
N PRO A 273 20.73 -10.94 15.30
CA PRO A 273 19.79 -10.89 16.43
C PRO A 273 19.49 -9.46 16.90
N GLU A 274 20.47 -8.56 16.83
CA GLU A 274 20.30 -7.14 17.13
C GLU A 274 19.26 -6.49 16.21
N LEU A 275 19.39 -6.70 14.89
CA LEU A 275 18.43 -6.17 13.92
C LEU A 275 17.04 -6.77 14.11
N MET A 276 16.94 -8.07 14.36
CA MET A 276 15.66 -8.73 14.59
C MET A 276 14.98 -8.23 15.86
N GLY A 277 15.74 -8.06 16.95
CA GLY A 277 15.26 -7.44 18.18
C GLY A 277 14.79 -6.00 17.97
N TYR A 278 15.52 -5.23 17.17
CA TYR A 278 15.15 -3.86 16.81
C TYR A 278 13.82 -3.78 16.05
N ILE A 279 13.64 -4.58 14.99
CA ILE A 279 12.40 -4.63 14.20
C ILE A 279 11.22 -5.17 15.03
N GLY A 280 11.49 -6.12 15.92
CA GLY A 280 10.48 -6.71 16.80
C GLY A 280 9.96 -5.75 17.86
N LYS A 281 10.79 -4.81 18.33
CA LYS A 281 10.50 -3.94 19.47
C LYS A 281 9.51 -2.82 19.16
N TYR A 282 9.76 -2.04 18.10
CA TYR A 282 9.05 -0.79 17.83
C TYR A 282 7.82 -0.99 16.93
N PRO A 283 6.78 -0.12 17.02
CA PRO A 283 5.57 -0.22 16.21
C PRO A 283 5.88 -0.22 14.70
N LEU A 284 5.09 -0.94 13.91
CA LEU A 284 5.20 -0.96 12.45
C LEU A 284 3.86 -0.53 11.84
N PHE A 285 3.89 0.55 11.06
CA PHE A 285 2.73 1.08 10.34
C PHE A 285 2.70 0.61 8.89
N PHE A 286 1.61 -0.01 8.45
CA PHE A 286 1.51 -0.61 7.12
C PHE A 286 0.72 0.28 6.13
N LYS A 287 0.32 -0.33 5.00
CA LYS A 287 -0.37 0.29 3.88
C LYS A 287 -1.70 0.96 4.22
N PHE A 288 -2.06 1.92 3.36
CA PHE A 288 -3.33 2.62 3.38
C PHE A 288 -4.34 1.92 2.45
N ASN A 289 -5.51 1.60 3.00
CA ASN A 289 -6.69 1.26 2.22
C ASN A 289 -7.65 2.46 2.18
N TRP A 290 -8.56 2.49 1.21
CA TRP A 290 -9.64 3.47 1.12
C TRP A 290 -10.81 2.83 0.40
N ASP A 291 -11.98 2.98 0.99
CA ASP A 291 -13.26 2.41 0.55
C ASP A 291 -14.11 3.42 -0.25
N GLY A 292 -13.60 4.62 -0.51
CA GLY A 292 -14.35 5.73 -1.11
C GLY A 292 -14.72 6.83 -0.11
N LYS A 293 -14.69 6.53 1.19
CA LYS A 293 -15.13 7.43 2.27
C LYS A 293 -14.05 7.67 3.32
N TYR A 294 -13.37 6.61 3.73
CA TYR A 294 -12.36 6.64 4.78
C TYR A 294 -11.06 5.98 4.33
N TYR A 295 -9.94 6.50 4.83
CA TYR A 295 -8.66 5.82 4.74
C TYR A 295 -8.45 4.94 5.97
N TYR A 296 -7.90 3.75 5.76
CA TYR A 296 -7.61 2.77 6.81
C TYR A 296 -6.12 2.48 6.82
N ARG A 297 -5.45 2.68 7.95
CA ARG A 297 -4.04 2.35 8.12
C ARG A 297 -3.87 1.40 9.28
N VAL A 298 -3.43 0.19 8.96
CA VAL A 298 -3.19 -0.85 9.95
C VAL A 298 -1.79 -0.67 10.52
N TYR A 299 -1.63 -0.96 11.82
CA TYR A 299 -0.31 -1.02 12.42
C TYR A 299 -0.26 -2.08 13.52
N VAL A 300 0.95 -2.55 13.82
CA VAL A 300 1.22 -3.35 15.02
C VAL A 300 1.90 -2.47 16.05
N GLY A 301 1.45 -2.58 17.30
CA GLY A 301 2.03 -1.84 18.42
C GLY A 301 3.43 -2.33 18.79
N GLU A 302 3.93 -1.77 19.88
CA GLU A 302 5.17 -2.20 20.52
C GLU A 302 5.06 -3.67 20.97
N ALA A 303 6.18 -4.39 20.97
CA ALA A 303 6.22 -5.72 21.56
C ALA A 303 5.99 -5.65 23.07
N SER A 304 5.11 -6.52 23.56
CA SER A 304 4.95 -6.81 24.98
C SER A 304 5.50 -8.20 25.29
N GLY A 305 6.14 -8.35 26.45
CA GLY A 305 6.78 -9.60 26.89
C GLY A 305 8.23 -9.78 26.41
N ASP A 306 8.78 -10.97 26.66
CA ASP A 306 10.17 -11.30 26.35
C ASP A 306 10.42 -11.46 24.84
N PRO A 307 11.62 -11.15 24.32
CA PRO A 307 11.95 -11.19 22.88
C PRO A 307 11.64 -12.51 22.14
N GLY A 308 11.54 -13.64 22.86
CA GLY A 308 11.18 -14.95 22.29
C GLY A 308 9.67 -15.26 22.22
N ASN A 309 8.85 -14.51 22.96
CA ASN A 309 7.39 -14.67 23.06
C ASN A 309 6.65 -13.34 22.80
N ALA A 310 7.31 -12.38 22.17
CA ALA A 310 6.81 -11.04 21.98
C ALA A 310 5.45 -11.05 21.27
N GLN A 311 4.39 -10.70 22.00
CA GLN A 311 3.07 -10.52 21.45
C GLN A 311 2.88 -9.05 21.10
N ARG A 312 2.37 -8.80 19.89
CA ARG A 312 2.09 -7.47 19.38
C ARG A 312 0.62 -7.33 19.11
N LYS A 313 0.01 -6.37 19.80
CA LYS A 313 -1.37 -5.96 19.51
C LYS A 313 -1.44 -5.29 18.15
N LYS A 314 -2.55 -5.50 17.47
CA LYS A 314 -2.84 -4.94 16.14
C LYS A 314 -3.87 -3.84 16.29
N TYR A 315 -3.77 -2.83 15.46
CA TYR A 315 -4.60 -1.64 15.57
C TYR A 315 -4.96 -1.12 14.19
N LEU A 316 -6.02 -0.32 14.15
CA LEU A 316 -6.52 0.33 12.94
C LEU A 316 -6.74 1.82 13.20
N MET A 317 -6.02 2.64 12.43
CA MET A 317 -6.29 4.07 12.33
C MET A 317 -7.25 4.29 11.17
N VAL A 318 -8.29 5.10 11.39
CA VAL A 318 -9.25 5.48 10.36
C VAL A 318 -9.27 6.99 10.19
N PHE A 319 -9.14 7.44 8.96
CA PHE A 319 -9.08 8.85 8.60
C PHE A 319 -10.21 9.20 7.64
N ASP A 320 -10.68 10.44 7.69
CA ASP A 320 -11.58 10.98 6.68
C ASP A 320 -10.82 11.28 5.36
N ASN A 321 -11.54 11.80 4.37
CA ASN A 321 -10.96 12.19 3.08
C ASN A 321 -9.95 13.35 3.15
N ASP A 322 -9.98 14.13 4.23
CA ASP A 322 -9.00 15.18 4.53
C ASP A 322 -7.80 14.64 5.31
N LEU A 323 -7.77 13.32 5.57
CA LEU A 323 -6.79 12.58 6.37
C LEU A 323 -6.75 13.02 7.84
N GLY A 324 -7.85 13.61 8.33
CA GLY A 324 -8.09 13.82 9.76
C GLY A 324 -8.42 12.50 10.44
N LEU A 325 -7.71 12.17 11.52
CA LEU A 325 -7.91 10.94 12.29
C LEU A 325 -9.30 10.95 12.95
N GLN A 326 -10.16 10.00 12.57
CA GLN A 326 -11.52 9.83 13.09
C GLN A 326 -11.59 8.79 14.20
N SER A 327 -10.75 7.76 14.10
CA SER A 327 -10.70 6.68 15.08
C SER A 327 -9.36 6.00 15.10
N ASP A 328 -8.99 5.50 16.28
CA ASP A 328 -7.81 4.69 16.53
C ASP A 328 -8.21 3.63 17.57
N PHE A 329 -8.20 2.36 17.19
CA PHE A 329 -8.68 1.26 18.03
C PHE A 329 -7.91 -0.05 17.81
N GLU A 330 -7.96 -0.92 18.82
CA GLU A 330 -7.39 -2.26 18.79
C GLU A 330 -8.24 -3.19 17.92
N LEU A 331 -7.58 -3.97 17.07
CA LEU A 331 -8.20 -5.00 16.25
C LEU A 331 -8.31 -6.31 17.06
N PRO A 332 -9.35 -7.13 16.81
CA PRO A 332 -9.44 -8.47 17.38
C PRO A 332 -8.20 -9.33 17.10
N ASP A 333 -7.89 -10.22 18.02
CA ASP A 333 -6.83 -11.20 17.85
C ASP A 333 -7.10 -12.16 16.68
N GLY A 334 -6.05 -12.82 16.20
CA GLY A 334 -6.16 -13.81 15.12
C GLY A 334 -6.37 -13.22 13.71
N LEU A 335 -6.26 -11.89 13.52
CA LEU A 335 -6.40 -11.26 12.20
C LEU A 335 -5.07 -11.12 11.44
N ALA A 336 -5.10 -11.35 10.12
CA ALA A 336 -3.99 -11.13 9.20
C ALA A 336 -3.84 -9.64 8.84
N ALA A 337 -3.38 -8.85 9.81
CA ALA A 337 -3.32 -7.39 9.73
C ALA A 337 -2.30 -6.82 8.72
N MET A 338 -1.19 -7.52 8.46
CA MET A 338 0.00 -6.94 7.80
C MET A 338 0.01 -7.02 6.27
N GLY A 339 -0.90 -7.77 5.62
CA GLY A 339 -0.83 -7.99 4.17
C GLY A 339 -2.16 -8.23 3.44
N SER A 340 -3.15 -8.83 4.12
CA SER A 340 -4.39 -9.32 3.50
C SER A 340 -5.63 -8.52 3.89
N ASN A 341 -5.46 -7.22 4.11
CA ASN A 341 -6.60 -6.33 4.28
C ASN A 341 -7.04 -5.75 2.93
N VAL A 342 -8.36 -5.71 2.70
CA VAL A 342 -8.96 -5.30 1.42
C VAL A 342 -10.08 -4.30 1.73
N PRO A 343 -10.06 -3.09 1.16
CA PRO A 343 -11.20 -2.20 1.28
C PRO A 343 -12.41 -2.85 0.59
N VAL A 344 -13.58 -2.71 1.18
CA VAL A 344 -14.89 -3.12 0.62
C VAL A 344 -15.87 -1.99 0.88
N ASP A 345 -17.10 -2.10 0.36
CA ASP A 345 -18.11 -1.09 0.66
C ASP A 345 -18.32 -0.97 2.18
N ASP A 346 -18.27 0.27 2.66
CA ASP A 346 -18.41 0.65 4.07
C ASP A 346 -17.44 -0.09 5.02
N GLY A 347 -16.19 -0.30 4.60
CA GLY A 347 -15.17 -0.81 5.51
C GLY A 347 -13.95 -1.44 4.88
N VAL A 348 -13.28 -2.25 5.70
CA VAL A 348 -12.13 -3.06 5.31
C VAL A 348 -12.28 -4.46 5.89
N ILE A 349 -11.98 -5.49 5.10
CA ILE A 349 -12.00 -6.88 5.56
C ILE A 349 -10.60 -7.36 5.90
N PHE A 350 -10.51 -8.22 6.91
CA PHE A 350 -9.28 -8.88 7.35
C PHE A 350 -9.47 -10.39 7.37
N TYR A 351 -8.54 -11.13 6.76
CA TYR A 351 -8.54 -12.58 6.86
C TYR A 351 -8.30 -13.04 8.31
N LYS A 352 -9.07 -14.02 8.77
CA LYS A 352 -8.94 -14.65 10.09
C LYS A 352 -8.01 -15.85 9.97
N LEU A 353 -6.88 -15.82 10.69
CA LEU A 353 -5.79 -16.80 10.58
C LEU A 353 -6.17 -18.21 11.07
N PHE A 354 -7.15 -18.30 11.96
CA PHE A 354 -7.64 -19.56 12.53
C PHE A 354 -9.13 -19.68 12.20
N GLY A 355 -9.42 -20.30 11.05
CA GLY A 355 -10.78 -20.65 10.65
C GLY A 355 -11.26 -21.93 11.36
N GLU A 356 -12.57 -22.10 11.46
CA GLU A 356 -13.19 -23.29 12.05
C GLU A 356 -13.17 -24.51 11.10
N SER A 357 -12.92 -24.29 9.80
CA SER A 357 -12.96 -25.33 8.76
C SER A 357 -12.03 -24.99 7.60
N GLU A 358 -11.50 -26.01 6.93
CA GLU A 358 -10.75 -25.88 5.66
C GLU A 358 -11.64 -25.56 4.46
N GLU A 359 -12.96 -25.71 4.59
CA GLU A 359 -13.94 -25.45 3.53
C GLU A 359 -14.48 -24.01 3.53
N ILE A 360 -14.22 -23.25 4.59
CA ILE A 360 -14.74 -21.89 4.76
C ILE A 360 -13.62 -20.98 5.22
N ASN A 361 -13.37 -19.96 4.43
CA ASN A 361 -12.52 -18.86 4.80
C ASN A 361 -13.31 -17.79 5.55
N GLU A 362 -12.78 -17.38 6.69
CA GLU A 362 -13.41 -16.40 7.55
C GLU A 362 -12.68 -15.05 7.43
N TYR A 363 -13.47 -13.99 7.29
CA TYR A 363 -12.98 -12.61 7.30
C TYR A 363 -13.75 -11.82 8.34
N ILE A 364 -13.07 -10.87 9.00
CA ILE A 364 -13.73 -9.86 9.81
C ILE A 364 -13.81 -8.58 8.99
N LYS A 365 -15.03 -8.14 8.68
CA LYS A 365 -15.29 -6.80 8.16
C LYS A 365 -15.28 -5.82 9.32
N VAL A 366 -14.52 -4.74 9.16
CA VAL A 366 -14.48 -3.61 10.07
C VAL A 366 -15.10 -2.42 9.37
N GLY A 367 -16.32 -2.06 9.80
CA GLY A 367 -17.01 -0.84 9.40
C GLY A 367 -16.93 0.23 10.50
N LEU A 368 -17.52 1.40 10.24
CA LEU A 368 -17.62 2.49 11.21
C LEU A 368 -19.06 2.96 11.40
N VAL A 369 -19.42 3.24 12.65
CA VAL A 369 -20.62 4.02 13.01
C VAL A 369 -20.15 5.29 13.68
N CYS A 370 -20.49 6.42 13.08
CA CYS A 370 -20.05 7.75 13.52
C CYS A 370 -21.25 8.53 14.06
N THR A 371 -21.14 9.02 15.28
CA THR A 371 -22.12 9.95 15.86
C THR A 371 -21.62 11.37 15.67
N LYS A 372 -22.50 12.25 15.18
CA LYS A 372 -22.24 13.69 15.11
C LYS A 372 -22.40 14.36 16.47
#